data_AF-A0A2P2IDC2-F1
#
_entry.id   AF-A0A2P2IDC2-F1
#
_cell.length_a   1.000
_cell.length_b   1.000
_cell.length_c   1.000
_cell.angle_alpha   90.00
_cell.angle_beta   90.00
_cell.angle_gamma   90.00
#
_symmetry.space_group_name_H-M   'P 1'
#
loop_
_entity.id
_entity.type
_entity.pdbx_description
1 polymer ?
#
loop_
_entity_poly.entity_id
_entity_poly.type
_entity_poly.pdbx_seq_one_letter_code
_entity_poly.pdbx_strand_id
1 'polypeptide(L)'
;IQGEVRAKELEIDQINERAQSLNGDSLNSRGFQVNGLTSKYQQISNRVKDLATKWQQYVSHNADYDTRVSESQTWLQDIKKQLSYCADMTSTTEKELEKKQKTIQDLLMCKEEGFTKVQSTVELAQTVLANTAQAGHPPINAAVENLQVEWTTVASKMVETKTYLDDSIHRWAGFLSNINQLKSTIEHVESTLSDVSQFQSNLSEKRAQLERLKSLEEKLRCEKYEVESLKCKAAEMLANEKQGQVAVQAQNILKQFENLSERIRTLRSERDTQYRDHRHYKEAHDDLMSFINRTRDKIPALRQRNRSDKLSIETSAHAMETLLSRQAQGQILVDQLYHRGEVLLHSTSSSGQENYKNEMKALKESFEELFKEIALQRDALQQTVVKWREYKDEYERLSD
;
A
#
# COMPACT_ATOMS: atom_id res chain seq x y z
N ILE A 1 -32.85 45.77 59.47
CA ILE A 1 -32.57 47.05 58.76
C ILE A 1 -33.78 47.61 58.00
N GLN A 2 -34.20 47.12 56.83
CA GLN A 2 -35.39 47.70 56.15
C GLN A 2 -36.68 47.62 56.99
N GLY A 3 -36.89 46.51 57.69
CA GLY A 3 -38.01 46.36 58.64
C GLY A 3 -37.91 47.30 59.85
N GLU A 4 -36.70 47.61 60.32
CA GLU A 4 -36.46 48.53 61.45
C GLU A 4 -36.62 49.99 61.01
N VAL A 5 -36.19 50.33 59.79
CA VAL A 5 -36.47 51.63 59.17
C VAL A 5 -37.98 51.80 59.08
N ARG A 6 -38.71 50.87 58.48
CA ARG A 6 -40.18 50.95 58.36
C ARG A 6 -40.89 51.08 59.72
N ALA A 7 -40.41 50.38 60.75
CA ALA A 7 -40.94 50.51 62.11
C ALA A 7 -40.70 51.92 62.68
N LYS A 8 -39.52 52.51 62.44
CA LYS A 8 -39.21 53.90 62.85
C LYS A 8 -39.95 54.97 62.04
N GLU A 9 -40.35 54.67 60.80
CA GLU A 9 -41.21 55.53 59.97
C GLU A 9 -42.56 55.71 60.66
N LEU A 10 -43.16 54.59 61.06
CA LEU A 10 -44.43 54.54 61.77
C LEU A 10 -44.36 55.23 63.15
N GLU A 11 -43.27 55.07 63.90
CA GLU A 11 -43.08 55.77 65.18
C GLU A 11 -42.98 57.29 65.00
N ILE A 12 -42.31 57.77 63.94
CA ILE A 12 -42.18 59.20 63.64
C ILE A 12 -43.49 59.77 63.13
N ASP A 13 -44.22 59.05 62.28
CA ASP A 13 -45.56 59.44 61.84
C ASP A 13 -46.51 59.59 63.04
N GLN A 14 -46.47 58.66 63.99
CA GLN A 14 -47.24 58.76 65.25
C GLN A 14 -46.82 59.96 66.12
N ILE A 15 -45.52 60.27 66.20
CA ILE A 15 -45.04 61.45 66.93
C ILE A 15 -45.46 62.74 66.21
N ASN A 16 -45.48 62.74 64.87
CA ASN A 16 -45.90 63.87 64.06
C ASN A 16 -47.41 64.13 64.19
N GLU A 17 -48.23 63.07 64.15
CA GLU A 17 -49.67 63.13 64.41
C GLU A 17 -49.97 63.65 65.83
N ARG A 18 -49.24 63.15 66.84
CA ARG A 18 -49.36 63.64 68.22
C ARG A 18 -48.91 65.09 68.37
N ALA A 19 -47.83 65.51 67.72
CA ALA A 19 -47.36 66.89 67.73
C ALA A 19 -48.35 67.84 67.05
N GLN A 20 -48.99 67.42 65.95
CA GLN A 20 -50.06 68.16 65.27
C GLN A 20 -51.30 68.30 66.15
N SER A 21 -51.66 67.25 66.92
CA SER A 21 -52.78 67.29 67.88
C SER A 21 -52.54 68.17 69.11
N LEU A 22 -51.26 68.42 69.46
CA LEU A 22 -50.83 69.20 70.61
C LEU A 22 -50.60 70.69 70.32
N ASN A 23 -50.85 71.15 69.08
CA ASN A 23 -50.71 72.55 68.67
C ASN A 23 -51.79 73.45 69.30
N GLY A 24 -51.68 73.68 70.60
CA GLY A 24 -52.27 74.81 71.34
C GLY A 24 -51.17 75.79 71.74
N ASP A 25 -51.15 76.96 71.08
CA ASP A 25 -50.57 78.28 71.39
C ASP A 25 -49.29 78.51 72.23
N SER A 26 -48.50 77.50 72.65
CA SER A 26 -47.31 77.77 73.49
C SER A 26 -45.96 77.15 73.07
N LEU A 27 -45.84 76.49 71.90
CA LEU A 27 -44.65 75.64 71.63
C LEU A 27 -44.12 75.62 70.18
N ASN A 28 -43.98 76.78 69.54
CA ASN A 28 -43.31 76.89 68.23
C ASN A 28 -41.93 76.21 68.18
N SER A 29 -41.14 76.25 69.28
CA SER A 29 -39.83 75.59 69.36
C SER A 29 -39.88 74.05 69.24
N ARG A 30 -40.92 73.38 69.77
CA ARG A 30 -41.06 71.91 69.69
C ARG A 30 -41.50 71.43 68.31
N GLY A 31 -42.33 72.19 67.60
CA GLY A 31 -42.72 71.88 66.22
C GLY A 31 -41.52 71.89 65.25
N PHE A 32 -40.60 72.85 65.38
CA PHE A 32 -39.36 72.87 64.60
C PHE A 32 -38.45 71.67 64.88
N GLN A 33 -38.40 71.18 66.13
CA GLN A 33 -37.63 69.98 66.49
C GLN A 33 -38.23 68.70 65.90
N VAL A 34 -39.56 68.55 65.93
CA VAL A 34 -40.26 67.40 65.34
C VAL A 34 -40.14 67.39 63.81
N ASN A 35 -40.26 68.54 63.16
CA ASN A 35 -40.04 68.67 61.71
C ASN A 35 -38.58 68.38 61.33
N GLY A 36 -37.61 68.83 62.12
CA GLY A 36 -36.18 68.52 61.93
C GLY A 36 -35.86 67.03 62.11
N LEU A 37 -36.50 66.35 63.07
CA LEU A 37 -36.41 64.91 63.25
C LEU A 37 -37.02 64.14 62.07
N THR A 38 -38.18 64.57 61.59
CA THR A 38 -38.86 64.00 60.42
C THR A 38 -38.00 64.10 59.16
N SER A 39 -37.42 65.27 58.90
CA SER A 39 -36.53 65.48 57.75
C SER A 39 -35.26 64.62 57.81
N LYS A 40 -34.60 64.55 58.96
CA LYS A 40 -33.43 63.67 59.17
C LYS A 40 -33.80 62.20 58.96
N TYR A 41 -34.95 61.79 59.48
CA TYR A 41 -35.42 60.42 59.32
C TYR A 41 -35.75 60.09 57.86
N GLN A 42 -36.46 60.97 57.13
CA GLN A 42 -36.73 60.79 55.70
C GLN A 42 -35.42 60.69 54.89
N GLN A 43 -34.42 61.52 55.22
CA GLN A 43 -33.10 61.44 54.58
C GLN A 43 -32.41 60.10 54.86
N ILE A 44 -32.48 59.61 56.10
CA ILE A 44 -31.93 58.28 56.48
C ILE A 44 -32.71 57.16 55.79
N SER A 45 -34.04 57.22 55.75
CA SER A 45 -34.92 56.23 55.11
C SER A 45 -34.64 56.13 53.61
N ASN A 46 -34.56 57.26 52.92
CA ASN A 46 -34.18 57.31 51.50
C ASN A 46 -32.77 56.77 51.28
N ARG A 47 -31.80 57.17 52.11
CA ARG A 47 -30.44 56.65 52.04
C ARG A 47 -30.37 55.13 52.25
N VAL A 48 -31.18 54.58 53.16
CA VAL A 48 -31.27 53.13 53.37
C VAL A 48 -31.95 52.44 52.19
N LYS A 49 -32.99 53.01 51.58
CA LYS A 49 -33.64 52.48 50.36
C LYS A 49 -32.67 52.47 49.17
N ASP A 50 -31.90 53.54 48.98
CA ASP A 50 -30.90 53.65 47.92
C ASP A 50 -29.78 52.62 48.12
N LEU A 51 -29.25 52.52 49.35
CA LEU A 51 -28.25 51.50 49.70
C LEU A 51 -28.80 50.09 49.49
N ALA A 52 -30.02 49.80 49.91
CA ALA A 52 -30.61 48.48 49.73
C ALA A 52 -30.79 48.12 48.25
N THR A 53 -31.27 49.05 47.43
CA THR A 53 -31.38 48.86 45.97
C THR A 53 -30.01 48.60 45.35
N LYS A 54 -28.99 49.35 45.78
CA LYS A 54 -27.61 49.18 45.31
C LYS A 54 -27.02 47.83 45.70
N TRP A 55 -27.21 47.39 46.95
CA TRP A 55 -26.79 46.06 47.39
C TRP A 55 -27.53 44.95 46.64
N GLN A 56 -28.83 45.12 46.37
CA GLN A 56 -29.60 44.16 45.58
C GLN A 56 -29.04 44.02 44.16
N GLN A 57 -28.66 45.14 43.52
CA GLN A 57 -28.01 45.13 42.22
C GLN A 57 -26.65 44.41 42.27
N TYR A 58 -25.85 44.64 43.32
CA TYR A 58 -24.55 43.97 43.49
C TYR A 58 -24.69 42.47 43.65
N VAL A 59 -25.68 42.01 44.42
CA VAL A 59 -26.01 40.59 44.56
C VAL A 59 -26.45 40.02 43.21
N SER A 60 -27.29 40.73 42.46
CA SER A 60 -27.72 40.30 41.12
C SER A 60 -26.53 40.13 40.16
N HIS A 61 -25.64 41.12 40.06
CA HIS A 61 -24.48 41.04 39.19
C HIS A 61 -23.51 39.90 39.57
N ASN A 62 -23.32 39.65 40.88
CA ASN A 62 -22.52 38.50 41.32
C ASN A 62 -23.19 37.17 40.95
N ALA A 63 -24.51 37.05 41.13
CA ALA A 63 -25.24 35.84 40.75
C ALA A 63 -25.21 35.59 39.23
N ASP A 64 -25.34 36.64 38.42
CA ASP A 64 -25.23 36.56 36.96
C ASP A 64 -23.81 36.15 36.53
N TYR A 65 -22.78 36.70 37.20
CA TYR A 65 -21.39 36.32 36.99
C TYR A 65 -21.12 34.84 37.30
N ASP A 66 -21.55 34.37 38.47
CA ASP A 66 -21.37 32.98 38.88
C ASP A 66 -22.06 32.02 37.89
N THR A 67 -23.26 32.40 37.43
CA THR A 67 -24.00 31.65 36.40
C THR A 67 -23.22 31.61 35.08
N ARG A 68 -22.71 32.74 34.59
CA ARG A 68 -21.93 32.83 33.35
C ARG A 68 -20.61 32.05 33.41
N VAL A 69 -19.93 32.07 34.55
CA VAL A 69 -18.73 31.26 34.78
C VAL A 69 -19.07 29.78 34.71
N SER A 70 -20.13 29.34 35.41
CA SER A 70 -20.56 27.94 35.42
C SER A 70 -20.98 27.44 34.03
N GLU A 71 -21.74 28.24 33.28
CA GLU A 71 -22.12 27.93 31.90
C GLU A 71 -20.91 27.83 30.96
N SER A 72 -19.93 28.73 31.11
CA SER A 72 -18.70 28.72 30.31
C SER A 72 -17.81 27.53 30.62
N GLN A 73 -17.69 27.16 31.90
CA GLN A 73 -16.96 25.96 32.33
C GLN A 73 -17.62 24.69 31.80
N THR A 74 -18.95 24.57 31.93
CA THR A 74 -19.70 23.41 31.44
C THR A 74 -19.54 23.26 29.92
N TRP A 75 -19.64 24.36 29.18
CA TRP A 75 -19.41 24.38 27.75
C TRP A 75 -17.97 23.96 27.39
N LEU A 76 -16.95 24.50 28.06
CA LEU A 76 -15.56 24.11 27.85
C LEU A 76 -15.32 22.61 28.12
N GLN A 77 -15.98 22.04 29.12
CA GLN A 77 -15.86 20.61 29.41
C GLN A 77 -16.43 19.74 28.28
N ASP A 78 -17.57 20.13 27.69
CA ASP A 78 -18.12 19.41 26.53
C ASP A 78 -17.18 19.48 25.32
N ILE A 79 -16.67 20.68 25.02
CA ILE A 79 -15.68 20.89 23.97
C ILE A 79 -14.42 20.06 24.20
N LYS A 80 -13.89 20.02 25.43
CA LYS A 80 -12.72 19.19 25.81
C LYS A 80 -12.99 17.70 25.59
N LYS A 81 -14.20 17.22 25.88
CA LYS A 81 -14.62 15.83 25.67
C LYS A 81 -14.73 15.48 24.18
N GLN A 82 -15.27 16.38 23.36
CA GLN A 82 -15.29 16.17 21.91
C GLN A 82 -13.88 16.21 21.31
N LEU A 83 -13.03 17.12 21.78
CA LEU A 83 -11.63 17.22 21.36
C LEU A 83 -10.82 15.98 21.76
N SER A 84 -11.05 15.42 22.95
CA SER A 84 -10.40 14.18 23.37
C SER A 84 -10.84 12.99 22.52
N TYR A 85 -12.12 12.93 22.11
CA TYR A 85 -12.57 11.97 21.12
C TYR A 85 -11.86 12.15 19.77
N CYS A 86 -11.66 13.37 19.29
CA CYS A 86 -10.93 13.63 18.04
C CYS A 86 -9.45 13.25 18.13
N ALA A 87 -8.80 13.50 19.28
CA ALA A 87 -7.40 13.18 19.51
C ALA A 87 -7.14 11.68 19.75
N ASP A 88 -8.18 10.91 20.09
CA ASP A 88 -8.06 9.48 20.33
C ASP A 88 -7.98 8.69 19.03
N MET A 89 -6.85 8.01 18.81
CA MET A 89 -6.58 7.17 17.63
C MET A 89 -6.75 5.66 17.91
N THR A 90 -7.39 5.24 18.99
CA THR A 90 -7.50 3.82 19.42
C THR A 90 -8.27 2.88 18.49
N SER A 91 -9.12 3.38 17.58
CA SER A 91 -9.93 2.55 16.69
C SER A 91 -10.35 3.32 15.44
N THR A 92 -9.40 3.69 14.59
CA THR A 92 -9.67 4.56 13.44
C THR A 92 -9.78 3.78 12.14
N THR A 93 -11.01 3.34 11.86
CA THR A 93 -11.42 3.00 10.50
C THR A 93 -11.50 4.28 9.66
N GLU A 94 -11.54 4.16 8.33
CA GLU A 94 -11.76 5.29 7.42
C GLU A 94 -13.01 6.09 7.82
N LYS A 95 -14.12 5.41 8.10
CA LYS A 95 -15.37 6.02 8.55
C LYS A 95 -15.24 6.75 9.89
N GLU A 96 -14.46 6.22 10.82
CA GLU A 96 -14.19 6.91 12.10
C GLU A 96 -13.26 8.11 11.94
N LEU A 97 -12.27 8.04 11.03
CA LEU A 97 -11.45 9.20 10.67
C LEU A 97 -12.31 10.32 10.07
N GLU A 98 -13.21 10.01 9.14
CA GLU A 98 -14.15 10.99 8.58
C GLU A 98 -15.06 11.60 9.64
N LYS A 99 -15.55 10.79 10.58
CA LYS A 99 -16.39 11.28 11.68
C LYS A 99 -15.63 12.22 12.61
N LYS A 100 -14.41 11.86 13.02
CA LYS A 100 -13.54 12.72 13.85
C LYS A 100 -13.18 14.01 13.10
N GLN A 101 -12.91 13.91 11.81
CA GLN A 101 -12.64 15.04 10.92
C GLN A 101 -13.83 16.01 10.88
N LYS A 102 -15.05 15.50 10.78
CA LYS A 102 -16.26 16.32 10.86
C LYS A 102 -16.39 16.99 12.23
N THR A 103 -16.26 16.23 13.32
CA THR A 103 -16.35 16.78 14.68
C THR A 103 -15.34 17.90 14.91
N ILE A 104 -14.07 17.74 14.51
CA ILE A 104 -13.06 18.80 14.71
C ILE A 104 -13.34 20.04 13.84
N GLN A 105 -13.94 19.87 12.65
CA GLN A 105 -14.39 20.99 11.82
C GLN A 105 -15.54 21.75 12.49
N ASP A 106 -16.53 21.04 13.01
CA ASP A 106 -17.65 21.63 13.74
C ASP A 106 -17.14 22.41 14.99
N LEU A 107 -16.20 21.83 15.74
CA LEU A 107 -15.56 22.51 16.88
C LEU A 107 -14.81 23.79 16.48
N LEU A 108 -14.11 23.78 15.34
CA LEU A 108 -13.42 24.96 14.83
C LEU A 108 -14.38 26.06 14.38
N MET A 109 -15.58 25.71 13.91
CA MET A 109 -16.63 26.69 13.59
C MET A 109 -17.16 27.40 14.84
N CYS A 110 -17.18 26.72 16.00
CA CYS A 110 -17.55 27.30 17.29
C CYS A 110 -16.44 28.16 17.93
N LYS A 111 -15.28 28.36 17.27
CA LYS A 111 -14.16 29.08 17.86
C LYS A 111 -14.48 30.55 18.16
N GLU A 112 -15.18 31.22 17.24
CA GLU A 112 -15.58 32.62 17.45
C GLU A 112 -16.60 32.74 18.60
N GLU A 113 -17.58 31.84 18.64
CA GLU A 113 -18.55 31.75 19.74
C GLU A 113 -17.86 31.56 21.10
N GLY A 114 -16.87 30.67 21.17
CA GLY A 114 -16.07 30.45 22.37
C GLY A 114 -15.32 31.70 22.84
N PHE A 115 -14.71 32.43 21.91
CA PHE A 115 -14.05 33.70 22.21
C PHE A 115 -15.05 34.73 22.76
N THR A 116 -16.19 34.91 22.11
CA THR A 116 -17.24 35.83 22.57
C THR A 116 -17.76 35.46 23.97
N LYS A 117 -17.94 34.17 24.26
CA LYS A 117 -18.42 33.68 25.56
C LYS A 117 -17.44 33.97 26.69
N VAL A 118 -16.14 33.74 26.46
CA VAL A 118 -15.08 34.07 27.43
C VAL A 118 -14.98 35.57 27.62
N GLN A 119 -14.99 36.35 26.54
CA GLN A 119 -14.90 37.81 26.58
C GLN A 119 -16.06 38.44 27.35
N SER A 120 -17.30 37.99 27.11
CA SER A 120 -18.48 38.44 27.87
C SER A 120 -18.36 38.15 29.37
N THR A 121 -17.77 37.01 29.74
CA THR A 121 -17.53 36.64 31.15
C THR A 121 -16.47 37.55 31.78
N VAL A 122 -15.42 37.92 31.04
CA VAL A 122 -14.38 38.88 31.48
C VAL A 122 -15.00 40.26 31.73
N GLU A 123 -15.85 40.74 30.82
CA GLU A 123 -16.53 42.04 30.94
C GLU A 123 -17.48 42.10 32.15
N LEU A 124 -18.22 41.01 32.39
CA LEU A 124 -19.07 40.89 33.57
C LEU A 124 -18.25 40.85 34.87
N ALA A 125 -17.10 40.17 34.86
CA ALA A 125 -16.19 40.15 36.00
C ALA A 125 -15.65 41.54 36.35
N GLN A 126 -15.28 42.36 35.35
CA GLN A 126 -14.85 43.75 35.56
C GLN A 126 -15.95 44.56 36.25
N THR A 127 -17.21 44.37 35.84
CA THR A 127 -18.38 45.01 36.45
C THR A 127 -18.56 44.57 37.91
N VAL A 128 -18.37 43.29 38.21
CA VAL A 128 -18.45 42.77 39.59
C VAL A 128 -17.29 43.27 40.44
N LEU A 129 -16.05 43.27 39.94
CA LEU A 129 -14.86 43.75 40.67
C LEU A 129 -14.99 45.20 41.11
N ALA A 130 -15.54 46.07 40.26
CA ALA A 130 -15.80 47.48 40.58
C ALA A 130 -16.74 47.68 41.77
N ASN A 131 -17.55 46.66 42.11
CA ASN A 131 -18.57 46.70 43.15
C ASN A 131 -18.28 45.74 44.32
N THR A 132 -17.14 45.04 44.30
CA THR A 132 -16.74 44.05 45.30
C THR A 132 -15.56 44.58 46.11
N ALA A 133 -15.54 44.28 47.41
CA ALA A 133 -14.42 44.65 48.29
C ALA A 133 -13.13 43.94 47.87
N GLN A 134 -11.98 44.55 48.18
CA GLN A 134 -10.66 44.05 47.74
C GLN A 134 -10.37 42.60 48.13
N ALA A 135 -10.93 42.12 49.26
CA ALA A 135 -10.80 40.72 49.70
C ALA A 135 -11.46 39.71 48.73
N GLY A 136 -12.46 40.12 47.95
CA GLY A 136 -13.15 39.28 46.95
C GLY A 136 -12.54 39.34 45.54
N HIS A 137 -11.57 40.22 45.29
CA HIS A 137 -10.93 40.33 43.98
C HIS A 137 -10.10 39.10 43.58
N PRO A 138 -9.28 38.50 44.47
CA PRO A 138 -8.45 37.35 44.11
C PRO A 138 -9.21 36.16 43.48
N PRO A 139 -10.34 35.66 44.05
CA PRO A 139 -11.05 34.52 43.47
C PRO A 139 -11.69 34.84 42.11
N ILE A 140 -12.22 36.06 41.91
CA ILE A 140 -12.82 36.49 40.64
C ILE A 140 -11.74 36.56 39.55
N ASN A 141 -10.61 37.20 39.85
CA ASN A 141 -9.49 37.29 38.92
C ASN A 141 -8.97 35.90 38.53
N ALA A 142 -8.78 35.02 39.52
CA ALA A 142 -8.31 33.66 39.28
C ALA A 142 -9.28 32.84 38.42
N ALA A 143 -10.59 32.97 38.63
CA ALA A 143 -11.59 32.26 37.83
C ALA A 143 -11.58 32.71 36.35
N VAL A 144 -11.47 34.01 36.11
CA VAL A 144 -11.44 34.60 34.76
C VAL A 144 -10.11 34.34 34.05
N GLU A 145 -9.00 34.39 34.77
CA GLU A 145 -7.68 34.01 34.27
C GLU A 145 -7.67 32.53 33.86
N ASN A 146 -8.13 31.63 34.74
CA ASN A 146 -8.26 30.21 34.42
C ASN A 146 -9.13 29.99 33.19
N LEU A 147 -10.30 30.65 33.10
CA LEU A 147 -11.19 30.52 31.94
C LEU A 147 -10.49 30.92 30.62
N GLN A 148 -9.77 32.04 30.61
CA GLN A 148 -9.02 32.52 29.45
C GLN A 148 -7.88 31.57 29.05
N VAL A 149 -7.11 31.08 30.03
CA VAL A 149 -6.01 30.13 29.80
C VAL A 149 -6.55 28.80 29.27
N GLU A 150 -7.62 28.28 29.87
CA GLU A 150 -8.26 27.04 29.41
C GLU A 150 -8.77 27.17 27.99
N TRP A 151 -9.47 28.27 27.67
CA TRP A 151 -9.95 28.52 26.32
C TRP A 151 -8.82 28.60 25.31
N THR A 152 -7.77 29.37 25.61
CA THR A 152 -6.60 29.50 24.73
C THR A 152 -5.95 28.14 24.47
N THR A 153 -5.81 27.32 25.52
CA THR A 153 -5.27 25.96 25.43
C THR A 153 -6.13 25.07 24.55
N VAL A 154 -7.45 25.07 24.77
CA VAL A 154 -8.42 24.30 23.98
C VAL A 154 -8.41 24.74 22.52
N ALA A 155 -8.43 26.04 22.24
CA ALA A 155 -8.43 26.60 20.89
C ALA A 155 -7.15 26.24 20.11
N SER A 156 -5.97 26.28 20.76
CA SER A 156 -4.71 25.83 20.15
C SER A 156 -4.76 24.32 19.88
N LYS A 157 -5.22 23.53 20.84
CA LYS A 157 -5.30 22.08 20.71
C LYS A 157 -6.28 21.62 19.65
N MET A 158 -7.36 22.37 19.39
CA MET A 158 -8.25 22.11 18.25
C MET A 158 -7.51 22.18 16.92
N VAL A 159 -6.68 23.22 16.73
CA VAL A 159 -5.90 23.40 15.49
C VAL A 159 -4.86 22.30 15.35
N GLU A 160 -4.12 22.00 16.43
CA GLU A 160 -3.14 20.90 16.44
C GLU A 160 -3.79 19.55 16.10
N THR A 161 -4.94 19.24 16.72
CA THR A 161 -5.68 18.00 16.49
C THR A 161 -6.18 17.92 15.05
N LYS A 162 -6.64 19.04 14.47
CA LYS A 162 -7.05 19.12 13.06
C LYS A 162 -5.87 18.80 12.13
N THR A 163 -4.73 19.47 12.30
CA THR A 163 -3.53 19.22 11.48
C THR A 163 -3.09 17.76 11.59
N TYR A 164 -3.10 17.20 12.80
CA TYR A 164 -2.76 15.80 13.03
C TYR A 164 -3.73 14.82 12.36
N LEU A 165 -5.04 15.10 12.39
CA LEU A 165 -6.05 14.30 11.68
C LEU A 165 -5.88 14.40 10.16
N ASP A 166 -5.66 15.59 9.62
CA ASP A 166 -5.40 15.83 8.18
C ASP A 166 -4.18 15.02 7.70
N ASP A 167 -3.07 15.07 8.43
CA ASP A 167 -1.87 14.28 8.13
C ASP A 167 -2.13 12.77 8.19
N SER A 168 -2.90 12.34 9.19
CA SER A 168 -3.23 10.92 9.38
C SER A 168 -4.12 10.40 8.24
N ILE A 169 -5.12 11.18 7.82
CA ILE A 169 -6.00 10.87 6.69
C ILE A 169 -5.20 10.81 5.40
N HIS A 170 -4.31 11.78 5.17
CA HIS A 170 -3.49 11.79 3.95
C HIS A 170 -2.57 10.56 3.87
N ARG A 171 -1.92 10.19 4.97
CA ARG A 171 -1.10 8.97 5.06
C ARG A 171 -1.93 7.71 4.83
N TRP A 172 -3.13 7.65 5.40
CA TRP A 172 -4.05 6.53 5.23
C TRP A 172 -4.51 6.36 3.78
N ALA A 173 -4.91 7.46 3.13
CA ALA A 173 -5.31 7.46 1.73
C ALA A 173 -4.16 7.02 0.80
N GLY A 174 -2.95 7.52 1.03
CA GLY A 174 -1.76 7.10 0.28
C GLY A 174 -1.43 5.62 0.47
N PHE A 175 -1.59 5.10 1.70
CA PHE A 175 -1.41 3.67 1.97
C PHE A 175 -2.42 2.79 1.25
N LEU A 176 -3.71 3.13 1.31
CA LEU A 176 -4.76 2.40 0.61
C LEU A 176 -4.57 2.43 -0.92
N SER A 177 -4.18 3.58 -1.47
CA SER A 177 -3.87 3.72 -2.90
C SER A 177 -2.76 2.75 -3.30
N ASN A 178 -1.66 2.72 -2.55
CA ASN A 178 -0.52 1.84 -2.84
C ASN A 178 -0.88 0.35 -2.70
N ILE A 179 -1.71 -0.03 -1.72
CA ILE A 179 -2.22 -1.40 -1.60
C ILE A 179 -3.06 -1.79 -2.82
N ASN A 180 -3.95 -0.91 -3.28
CA ASN A 180 -4.78 -1.16 -4.44
C ASN A 180 -3.95 -1.28 -5.72
N GLN A 181 -2.91 -0.45 -5.88
CA GLN A 181 -1.95 -0.56 -6.97
C GLN A 181 -1.24 -1.91 -6.94
N LEU A 182 -0.71 -2.32 -5.78
CA LEU A 182 -0.03 -3.61 -5.62
C LEU A 182 -0.96 -4.79 -5.94
N LYS A 183 -2.22 -4.72 -5.48
CA LYS A 183 -3.25 -5.72 -5.82
C LYS A 183 -3.49 -5.79 -7.32
N SER A 184 -3.62 -4.65 -7.99
CA SER A 184 -3.77 -4.61 -9.45
C SER A 184 -2.56 -5.21 -10.18
N THR A 185 -1.34 -5.00 -9.68
CA THR A 185 -0.17 -5.64 -10.28
C THR A 185 -0.19 -7.14 -10.07
N ILE A 186 -0.51 -7.62 -8.86
CA ILE A 186 -0.65 -9.06 -8.58
C ILE A 186 -1.64 -9.69 -9.57
N GLU A 187 -2.83 -9.11 -9.75
CA GLU A 187 -3.85 -9.62 -10.68
C GLU A 187 -3.35 -9.64 -12.14
N HIS A 188 -2.68 -8.58 -12.59
CA HIS A 188 -2.12 -8.51 -13.95
C HIS A 188 -1.03 -9.55 -14.17
N VAL A 189 -0.14 -9.73 -13.19
CA VAL A 189 0.96 -10.68 -13.26
C VAL A 189 0.45 -12.11 -13.16
N GLU A 190 -0.53 -12.40 -12.31
CA GLU A 190 -1.17 -13.71 -12.22
C GLU A 190 -1.85 -14.12 -13.53
N SER A 191 -2.59 -13.19 -14.14
CA SER A 191 -3.21 -13.38 -15.47
C SER A 191 -2.14 -13.70 -16.52
N THR A 192 -1.08 -12.91 -16.57
CA THR A 192 0.02 -13.16 -17.52
C THR A 192 0.73 -14.49 -17.23
N LEU A 193 0.90 -14.85 -15.97
CA LEU A 193 1.56 -16.08 -15.54
C LEU A 193 0.77 -17.32 -15.96
N SER A 194 -0.56 -17.24 -15.95
CA SER A 194 -1.43 -18.29 -16.50
C SER A 194 -1.11 -18.57 -17.97
N ASP A 195 -0.96 -17.52 -18.79
CA ASP A 195 -0.65 -17.64 -20.22
C ASP A 195 0.72 -18.27 -20.48
N VAL A 196 1.72 -17.94 -19.67
CA VAL A 196 3.11 -18.41 -19.84
C VAL A 196 3.44 -19.67 -19.05
N SER A 197 2.46 -20.36 -18.49
CA SER A 197 2.66 -21.59 -17.71
C SER A 197 2.84 -22.85 -18.57
N GLN A 198 2.20 -22.86 -19.74
CA GLN A 198 2.10 -24.06 -20.59
C GLN A 198 3.40 -24.34 -21.35
N PHE A 199 3.72 -25.61 -21.55
CA PHE A 199 4.85 -25.99 -22.41
C PHE A 199 4.61 -25.59 -23.85
N GLN A 200 5.66 -25.08 -24.50
CA GLN A 200 5.62 -24.63 -25.88
C GLN A 200 6.14 -25.70 -26.84
N SER A 201 5.76 -25.59 -28.11
CA SER A 201 6.00 -26.62 -29.12
C SER A 201 7.34 -26.48 -29.80
N ASN A 202 7.82 -25.25 -30.01
CA ASN A 202 9.07 -25.00 -30.73
C ASN A 202 10.04 -24.06 -29.97
N LEU A 203 11.29 -23.99 -30.45
CA LEU A 203 12.37 -23.23 -29.83
C LEU A 203 12.06 -21.73 -29.76
N SER A 204 11.42 -21.17 -30.80
CA SER A 204 11.08 -19.74 -30.87
C SER A 204 10.03 -19.37 -29.83
N GLU A 205 8.99 -20.20 -29.68
CA GLU A 205 7.97 -20.03 -28.64
C GLU A 205 8.55 -20.16 -27.23
N LYS A 206 9.42 -21.17 -26.98
CA LYS A 206 10.11 -21.31 -25.68
C LYS A 206 10.96 -20.08 -25.36
N ARG A 207 11.64 -19.51 -26.35
CA ARG A 207 12.41 -18.26 -26.21
C ARG A 207 11.50 -17.09 -25.85
N ALA A 208 10.40 -16.90 -26.59
CA ALA A 208 9.45 -15.83 -26.36
C ALA A 208 8.81 -15.91 -24.96
N GLN A 209 8.48 -17.12 -24.52
CA GLN A 209 7.99 -17.40 -23.17
C GLN A 209 9.01 -17.00 -22.09
N LEU A 210 10.27 -17.39 -22.27
CA LEU A 210 11.35 -17.06 -21.34
C LEU A 210 11.58 -15.54 -21.25
N GLU A 211 11.58 -14.83 -22.37
CA GLU A 211 11.72 -13.37 -22.38
C GLU A 211 10.53 -12.67 -21.71
N ARG A 212 9.31 -13.17 -21.90
CA ARG A 212 8.13 -12.67 -21.19
C ARG A 212 8.26 -12.86 -19.67
N LEU A 213 8.72 -14.03 -19.21
CA LEU A 213 8.98 -14.29 -17.79
C LEU A 213 10.08 -13.40 -17.21
N LYS A 214 11.17 -13.16 -17.94
CA LYS A 214 12.22 -12.20 -17.52
C LYS A 214 11.66 -10.78 -17.38
N SER A 215 10.81 -10.35 -18.32
CA SER A 215 10.18 -9.03 -18.24
C SER A 215 9.24 -8.89 -17.04
N LEU A 216 8.50 -9.95 -16.69
CA LEU A 216 7.64 -9.97 -15.51
C LEU A 216 8.45 -9.92 -14.21
N GLU A 217 9.53 -10.70 -14.12
CA GLU A 217 10.41 -10.67 -12.95
C GLU A 217 11.04 -9.29 -12.76
N GLU A 218 11.47 -8.65 -13.85
CA GLU A 218 12.04 -7.30 -13.77
C GLU A 218 11.00 -6.26 -13.30
N LYS A 219 9.75 -6.36 -13.79
CA LYS A 219 8.65 -5.51 -13.28
C LYS A 219 8.45 -5.68 -11.78
N LEU A 220 8.36 -6.93 -11.29
CA LEU A 220 8.22 -7.21 -9.85
C LEU A 220 9.45 -6.73 -9.06
N ARG A 221 10.66 -6.84 -9.63
CA ARG A 221 11.88 -6.34 -8.99
C ARG A 221 11.84 -4.83 -8.79
N CYS A 222 11.34 -4.08 -9.77
CA CYS A 222 11.15 -2.62 -9.65
C CYS A 222 10.08 -2.26 -8.61
N GLU A 223 8.97 -2.98 -8.57
CA GLU A 223 7.92 -2.74 -7.56
C GLU A 223 8.36 -3.10 -6.14
N LYS A 224 9.38 -3.96 -5.98
CA LYS A 224 9.89 -4.38 -4.67
C LYS A 224 10.30 -3.19 -3.77
N TYR A 225 10.77 -2.08 -4.35
CA TYR A 225 11.12 -0.89 -3.58
C TYR A 225 9.89 -0.24 -2.92
N GLU A 226 8.77 -0.15 -3.66
CA GLU A 226 7.51 0.38 -3.13
C GLU A 226 6.90 -0.57 -2.10
N VAL A 227 7.00 -1.88 -2.36
CA VAL A 227 6.55 -2.96 -1.45
C VAL A 227 7.29 -2.90 -0.11
N GLU A 228 8.60 -2.65 -0.09
CA GLU A 228 9.36 -2.56 1.16
C GLU A 228 8.94 -1.34 2.00
N SER A 229 8.69 -0.20 1.35
CA SER A 229 8.10 0.97 2.02
C SER A 229 6.71 0.65 2.60
N LEU A 230 5.89 -0.10 1.86
CA LEU A 230 4.56 -0.51 2.31
C LEU A 230 4.62 -1.49 3.48
N LYS A 231 5.59 -2.41 3.52
CA LYS A 231 5.81 -3.31 4.66
C LYS A 231 6.10 -2.54 5.94
N CYS A 232 7.02 -1.58 5.90
CA CYS A 232 7.34 -0.75 7.07
C CYS A 232 6.10 -0.01 7.57
N LYS A 233 5.35 0.63 6.66
CA LYS A 233 4.10 1.35 6.99
C LYS A 233 3.03 0.41 7.57
N ALA A 234 2.85 -0.77 6.98
CA ALA A 234 1.91 -1.77 7.48
C ALA A 234 2.30 -2.28 8.87
N ALA A 235 3.60 -2.46 9.14
CA ALA A 235 4.12 -2.88 10.44
C ALA A 235 3.95 -1.78 11.50
N GLU A 236 4.22 -0.52 11.17
CA GLU A 236 3.97 0.63 12.06
C GLU A 236 2.48 0.76 12.41
N MET A 237 1.59 0.53 11.44
CA MET A 237 0.14 0.52 11.66
C MET A 237 -0.37 -0.69 12.44
N LEU A 238 0.36 -1.81 12.46
CA LEU A 238 0.05 -2.96 13.32
C LEU A 238 0.55 -2.77 14.75
N ALA A 239 1.75 -2.20 14.90
CA ALA A 239 2.37 -1.91 16.20
C ALA A 239 1.54 -0.89 17.00
N ASN A 240 0.93 0.06 16.30
CA ASN A 240 -0.18 0.83 16.82
C ASN A 240 -1.45 -0.03 16.69
N GLU A 241 -1.77 -0.90 17.67
CA GLU A 241 -2.83 -1.96 17.73
C GLU A 241 -4.29 -1.58 17.29
N LYS A 242 -4.45 -0.45 16.62
CA LYS A 242 -5.64 0.38 16.49
C LYS A 242 -6.18 0.43 15.05
N GLN A 243 -5.47 -0.20 14.10
CA GLN A 243 -5.81 -0.28 12.65
C GLN A 243 -5.72 -1.71 12.08
N GLY A 244 -6.04 -2.71 12.90
CA GLY A 244 -5.76 -4.12 12.61
C GLY A 244 -6.30 -4.69 11.29
N GLN A 245 -7.51 -4.34 10.86
CA GLN A 245 -8.10 -5.00 9.68
C GLN A 245 -7.43 -4.61 8.35
N VAL A 246 -7.17 -3.32 8.14
CA VAL A 246 -6.50 -2.84 6.91
C VAL A 246 -5.04 -3.25 6.89
N ALA A 247 -4.38 -3.21 8.06
CA ALA A 247 -3.00 -3.64 8.14
C ALA A 247 -2.84 -5.16 7.93
N VAL A 248 -3.80 -5.98 8.39
CA VAL A 248 -3.87 -7.41 8.06
C VAL A 248 -4.12 -7.64 6.57
N GLN A 249 -5.03 -6.89 5.95
CA GLN A 249 -5.25 -6.96 4.49
C GLN A 249 -3.99 -6.61 3.71
N ALA A 250 -3.29 -5.55 4.11
CA ALA A 250 -2.01 -5.15 3.54
C ALA A 250 -0.98 -6.28 3.66
N GLN A 251 -0.85 -6.88 4.84
CA GLN A 251 0.08 -7.98 5.08
C GLN A 251 -0.22 -9.21 4.22
N ASN A 252 -1.51 -9.52 4.00
CA ASN A 252 -1.92 -10.59 3.10
C ASN A 252 -1.52 -10.29 1.64
N ILE A 253 -1.80 -9.08 1.16
CA ILE A 253 -1.43 -8.65 -0.21
C ILE A 253 0.10 -8.65 -0.39
N LEU A 254 0.85 -8.19 0.61
CA LEU A 254 2.31 -8.24 0.60
C LEU A 254 2.83 -9.69 0.54
N LYS A 255 2.21 -10.61 1.29
CA LYS A 255 2.55 -12.03 1.24
C LYS A 255 2.20 -12.67 -0.12
N GLN A 256 1.09 -12.28 -0.73
CA GLN A 256 0.71 -12.72 -2.07
C GLN A 256 1.75 -12.26 -3.11
N PHE A 257 2.21 -11.01 -3.03
CA PHE A 257 3.27 -10.49 -3.90
C PHE A 257 4.58 -11.28 -3.76
N GLU A 258 4.98 -11.61 -2.52
CA GLU A 258 6.19 -12.41 -2.27
C GLU A 258 6.09 -13.82 -2.86
N ASN A 259 4.96 -14.50 -2.62
CA ASN A 259 4.70 -15.82 -3.17
C ASN A 259 4.71 -15.79 -4.71
N LEU A 260 4.04 -14.80 -5.31
CA LEU A 260 4.01 -14.63 -6.76
C LEU A 260 5.40 -14.38 -7.33
N SER A 261 6.21 -13.56 -6.66
CA SER A 261 7.61 -13.29 -7.04
C SER A 261 8.45 -14.57 -7.01
N GLU A 262 8.28 -15.42 -6.00
CA GLU A 262 8.96 -16.71 -5.91
C GLU A 262 8.48 -17.68 -7.00
N ARG A 263 7.16 -17.76 -7.25
CA ARG A 263 6.58 -18.60 -8.29
C ARG A 263 7.11 -18.22 -9.69
N ILE A 264 7.24 -16.93 -9.99
CA ILE A 264 7.83 -16.45 -11.24
C ILE A 264 9.31 -16.82 -11.34
N ARG A 265 10.08 -16.65 -10.27
CA ARG A 265 11.50 -17.01 -10.25
C ARG A 265 11.72 -18.49 -10.52
N THR A 266 10.95 -19.35 -9.86
CA THR A 266 10.99 -20.81 -10.07
C THR A 266 10.60 -21.17 -11.51
N LEU A 267 9.46 -20.67 -12.00
CA LEU A 267 9.02 -20.96 -13.36
C LEU A 267 10.00 -20.47 -14.42
N ARG A 268 10.60 -19.28 -14.23
CA ARG A 268 11.65 -18.75 -15.11
C ARG A 268 12.85 -19.69 -15.13
N SER A 269 13.33 -20.15 -13.97
CA SER A 269 14.49 -21.05 -13.89
C SER A 269 14.21 -22.39 -14.60
N GLU A 270 13.00 -22.91 -14.46
CA GLU A 270 12.54 -24.08 -15.21
C GLU A 270 12.54 -23.80 -16.72
N ARG A 271 11.88 -22.73 -17.18
CA ARG A 271 11.80 -22.40 -18.61
C ARG A 271 13.17 -22.13 -19.23
N ASP A 272 14.10 -21.55 -18.47
CA ASP A 272 15.49 -21.32 -18.90
C ASP A 272 16.21 -22.66 -19.15
N THR A 273 16.05 -23.61 -18.24
CA THR A 273 16.58 -24.97 -18.39
C THR A 273 15.99 -25.65 -19.62
N GLN A 274 14.67 -25.58 -19.80
CA GLN A 274 13.98 -26.20 -20.94
C GLN A 274 14.37 -25.59 -22.29
N TYR A 275 14.60 -24.27 -22.32
CA TYR A 275 15.10 -23.58 -23.50
C TYR A 275 16.54 -24.01 -23.82
N ARG A 276 17.40 -24.13 -22.80
CA ARG A 276 18.77 -24.64 -22.95
C ARG A 276 18.80 -26.07 -23.47
N ASP A 277 17.96 -26.95 -22.92
CA ASP A 277 17.88 -28.35 -23.35
C ASP A 277 17.42 -28.47 -24.81
N HIS A 278 16.46 -27.64 -25.23
CA HIS A 278 16.06 -27.54 -26.63
C HIS A 278 17.21 -27.08 -27.52
N ARG A 279 17.99 -26.07 -27.08
CA ARG A 279 19.17 -25.63 -27.83
C ARG A 279 20.17 -26.79 -28.04
N HIS A 280 20.41 -27.60 -27.00
CA HIS A 280 21.28 -28.76 -27.12
C HIS A 280 20.74 -29.85 -28.04
N TYR A 281 19.43 -30.08 -28.06
CA TYR A 281 18.80 -30.93 -29.08
C TYR A 281 19.04 -30.39 -30.49
N LYS A 282 18.84 -29.08 -30.69
CA LYS A 282 19.01 -28.45 -32.00
C LYS A 282 20.46 -28.54 -32.49
N GLU A 283 21.41 -28.33 -31.59
CA GLU A 283 22.85 -28.54 -31.86
C GLU A 283 23.13 -29.99 -32.30
N ALA A 284 22.65 -30.99 -31.54
CA ALA A 284 22.83 -32.40 -31.90
C ALA A 284 22.17 -32.80 -33.23
N HIS A 285 20.97 -32.25 -33.51
CA HIS A 285 20.29 -32.42 -34.79
C HIS A 285 21.13 -31.87 -35.95
N ASP A 286 21.62 -30.63 -35.81
CA ASP A 286 22.39 -29.97 -36.85
C ASP A 286 23.76 -30.64 -37.07
N ASP A 287 24.38 -31.18 -36.01
CA ASP A 287 25.61 -31.98 -36.10
C ASP A 287 25.41 -33.27 -36.89
N LEU A 288 24.37 -34.05 -36.59
CA LEU A 288 24.06 -35.27 -37.34
C LEU A 288 23.67 -34.96 -38.79
N MET A 289 22.85 -33.94 -39.01
CA MET A 289 22.46 -33.52 -40.37
C MET A 289 23.68 -33.08 -41.19
N SER A 290 24.59 -32.32 -40.60
CA SER A 290 25.86 -31.91 -41.22
C SER A 290 26.74 -33.12 -41.54
N PHE A 291 26.82 -34.10 -40.63
CA PHE A 291 27.55 -35.35 -40.87
C PHE A 291 26.97 -36.16 -42.04
N ILE A 292 25.64 -36.32 -42.09
CA ILE A 292 24.94 -37.02 -43.18
C ILE A 292 25.22 -36.32 -44.51
N ASN A 293 25.04 -35.00 -44.58
CA ASN A 293 25.25 -34.23 -45.80
C ASN A 293 26.69 -34.31 -46.30
N ARG A 294 27.68 -34.08 -45.42
CA ARG A 294 29.11 -34.18 -45.75
C ARG A 294 29.51 -35.58 -46.22
N THR A 295 28.82 -36.61 -45.75
CA THR A 295 29.07 -38.00 -46.16
C THR A 295 28.41 -38.28 -47.51
N ARG A 296 27.16 -37.84 -47.70
CA ARG A 296 26.41 -37.94 -48.96
C ARG A 296 27.11 -37.20 -50.10
N ASP A 297 27.65 -36.02 -49.87
CA ASP A 297 28.34 -35.19 -50.88
C ASP A 297 29.59 -35.89 -51.47
N LYS A 298 30.20 -36.82 -50.73
CA LYS A 298 31.36 -37.58 -51.21
C LYS A 298 30.98 -38.70 -52.18
N ILE A 299 29.72 -39.15 -52.18
CA ILE A 299 29.29 -40.33 -52.93
C ILE A 299 29.29 -40.08 -54.46
N PRO A 300 28.73 -38.97 -55.01
CA PRO A 300 28.72 -38.74 -56.45
C PRO A 300 30.11 -38.73 -57.09
N ALA A 301 31.09 -38.10 -56.44
CA ALA A 301 32.47 -38.03 -56.92
C ALA A 301 33.11 -39.42 -57.03
N LEU A 302 32.78 -40.33 -56.09
CA LEU A 302 33.25 -41.72 -56.12
C LEU A 302 32.56 -42.55 -57.21
N ARG A 303 31.31 -42.21 -57.59
CA ARG A 303 30.60 -42.86 -58.69
C ARG A 303 31.12 -42.48 -60.08
N GLN A 304 31.56 -41.23 -60.25
CA GLN A 304 32.00 -40.69 -61.54
C GLN A 304 33.45 -41.06 -61.89
N ARG A 305 34.18 -41.72 -60.99
CA ARG A 305 35.58 -42.10 -61.25
C ARG A 305 35.65 -43.15 -62.36
N ASN A 306 36.50 -42.91 -63.37
CA ASN A 306 36.67 -43.80 -64.52
C ASN A 306 36.96 -45.24 -64.06
N ARG A 307 36.09 -46.19 -64.41
CA ARG A 307 36.26 -47.62 -64.12
C ARG A 307 37.03 -48.36 -65.21
N SER A 308 37.99 -47.67 -65.83
CA SER A 308 38.75 -48.15 -66.97
C SER A 308 39.81 -49.19 -66.59
N ASP A 309 40.34 -49.11 -65.37
CA ASP A 309 41.48 -49.88 -64.91
C ASP A 309 41.29 -50.36 -63.46
N LYS A 310 41.87 -51.52 -63.14
CA LYS A 310 41.75 -52.18 -61.83
C LYS A 310 42.09 -51.26 -60.67
N LEU A 311 43.17 -50.49 -60.79
CA LEU A 311 43.63 -49.59 -59.73
C LEU A 311 42.58 -48.53 -59.40
N SER A 312 41.88 -47.98 -60.40
CA SER A 312 40.80 -47.02 -60.18
C SER A 312 39.58 -47.63 -59.48
N ILE A 313 39.22 -48.88 -59.81
CA ILE A 313 38.13 -49.61 -59.16
C ILE A 313 38.50 -49.95 -57.71
N GLU A 314 39.72 -50.44 -57.46
CA GLU A 314 40.23 -50.74 -56.11
C GLU A 314 40.33 -49.48 -55.25
N THR A 315 40.82 -48.37 -55.81
CA THR A 315 40.90 -47.08 -55.07
C THR A 315 39.50 -46.56 -54.73
N SER A 316 38.51 -46.75 -55.60
CA SER A 316 37.12 -46.38 -55.33
C SER A 316 36.49 -47.28 -54.26
N ALA A 317 36.76 -48.58 -54.28
CA ALA A 317 36.30 -49.52 -53.26
C ALA A 317 36.89 -49.18 -51.87
N HIS A 318 38.19 -48.88 -51.81
CA HIS A 318 38.86 -48.47 -50.58
C HIS A 318 38.35 -47.13 -50.04
N ALA A 319 38.03 -46.18 -50.93
CA ALA A 319 37.41 -44.91 -50.52
C ALA A 319 36.02 -45.12 -49.91
N MET A 320 35.20 -46.02 -50.47
CA MET A 320 33.90 -46.40 -49.90
C MET A 320 34.04 -47.10 -48.54
N GLU A 321 35.05 -47.96 -48.38
CA GLU A 321 35.38 -48.60 -47.10
C GLU A 321 35.82 -47.58 -46.04
N THR A 322 36.55 -46.54 -46.44
CA THR A 322 36.93 -45.42 -45.56
C THR A 322 35.71 -44.56 -45.15
N LEU A 323 34.66 -44.50 -45.98
CA LEU A 323 33.40 -43.87 -45.57
C LEU A 323 32.63 -44.77 -44.59
N LEU A 324 32.58 -46.08 -44.84
CA LEU A 324 31.94 -47.05 -43.93
C LEU A 324 32.58 -47.06 -42.54
N SER A 325 33.91 -46.92 -42.44
CA SER A 325 34.58 -46.88 -41.14
C SER A 325 34.15 -45.69 -40.27
N ARG A 326 33.56 -44.64 -40.87
CA ARG A 326 32.98 -43.49 -40.16
C ARG A 326 31.57 -43.75 -39.61
N GLN A 327 30.95 -44.89 -39.94
CA GLN A 327 29.60 -45.23 -39.46
C GLN A 327 29.51 -45.22 -37.93
N ALA A 328 30.52 -45.74 -37.24
CA ALA A 328 30.56 -45.73 -35.78
C ALA A 328 30.54 -44.31 -35.20
N GLN A 329 31.22 -43.36 -35.85
CA GLN A 329 31.18 -41.94 -35.46
C GLN A 329 29.78 -41.35 -35.66
N GLY A 330 29.12 -41.67 -36.78
CA GLY A 330 27.75 -41.25 -37.03
C GLY A 330 26.74 -41.86 -36.06
N GLN A 331 26.95 -43.11 -35.64
CA GLN A 331 26.09 -43.76 -34.65
C GLN A 331 26.14 -43.04 -33.30
N ILE A 332 27.32 -42.57 -32.86
CA ILE A 332 27.43 -41.76 -31.64
C ILE A 332 26.59 -40.48 -31.76
N LEU A 333 26.56 -39.83 -32.93
CA LEU A 333 25.73 -38.63 -33.15
C LEU A 333 24.24 -38.96 -33.14
N VAL A 334 23.83 -40.12 -33.67
CA VAL A 334 22.45 -40.63 -33.55
C VAL A 334 22.09 -40.84 -32.08
N ASP A 335 22.93 -41.51 -31.31
CA ASP A 335 22.66 -41.78 -29.89
C ASP A 335 22.57 -40.48 -29.08
N GLN A 336 23.44 -39.50 -29.38
CA GLN A 336 23.38 -38.16 -28.80
C GLN A 336 22.09 -37.42 -29.16
N LEU A 337 21.63 -37.49 -30.41
CA LEU A 337 20.36 -36.91 -30.83
C LEU A 337 19.19 -37.49 -30.03
N TYR A 338 19.10 -38.82 -29.92
CA TYR A 338 18.03 -39.47 -29.16
C TYR A 338 18.10 -39.13 -27.67
N HIS A 339 19.29 -39.13 -27.07
CA HIS A 339 19.44 -38.75 -25.67
C HIS A 339 18.99 -37.31 -25.39
N ARG A 340 19.43 -36.35 -26.21
CA ARG A 340 18.99 -34.94 -26.08
C ARG A 340 17.51 -34.77 -26.42
N GLY A 341 17.01 -35.54 -27.37
CA GLY A 341 15.61 -35.57 -27.75
C GLY A 341 14.72 -36.05 -26.62
N GLU A 342 15.08 -37.14 -25.94
CA GLU A 342 14.35 -37.62 -24.75
C GLU A 342 14.23 -36.52 -23.69
N VAL A 343 15.33 -35.83 -23.35
CA VAL A 343 15.31 -34.71 -22.40
C VAL A 343 14.36 -33.60 -22.88
N LEU A 344 14.41 -33.23 -24.16
CA LEU A 344 13.51 -32.21 -24.74
C LEU A 344 12.03 -32.62 -24.64
N LEU A 345 11.69 -33.89 -24.89
CA LEU A 345 10.30 -34.35 -24.92
C LEU A 345 9.58 -34.16 -23.58
N HIS A 346 10.29 -34.34 -22.46
CA HIS A 346 9.72 -34.14 -21.11
C HIS A 346 9.25 -32.70 -20.84
N SER A 347 9.74 -31.72 -21.62
CA SER A 347 9.47 -30.28 -21.42
C SER A 347 8.87 -29.60 -22.65
N THR A 348 8.22 -30.37 -23.51
CA THR A 348 7.63 -29.89 -24.77
C THR A 348 6.14 -30.24 -24.81
N SER A 349 5.34 -29.39 -25.46
CA SER A 349 3.92 -29.65 -25.69
C SER A 349 3.68 -30.99 -26.40
N SER A 350 2.48 -31.57 -26.27
CA SER A 350 2.13 -32.83 -26.93
C SER A 350 2.31 -32.78 -28.46
N SER A 351 1.90 -31.68 -29.09
CA SER A 351 2.10 -31.47 -30.53
C SER A 351 3.60 -31.37 -30.89
N GLY A 352 4.39 -30.65 -30.10
CA GLY A 352 5.84 -30.58 -30.30
C GLY A 352 6.53 -31.93 -30.10
N GLN A 353 6.08 -32.74 -29.13
CA GLN A 353 6.64 -34.07 -28.88
C GLN A 353 6.50 -34.99 -30.09
N GLU A 354 5.35 -34.99 -30.75
CA GLU A 354 5.13 -35.78 -31.96
C GLU A 354 6.05 -35.32 -33.10
N ASN A 355 6.15 -34.00 -33.29
CA ASN A 355 7.02 -33.42 -34.32
C ASN A 355 8.49 -33.83 -34.11
N TYR A 356 9.02 -33.69 -32.90
CA TYR A 356 10.42 -34.03 -32.61
C TYR A 356 10.68 -35.55 -32.67
N LYS A 357 9.72 -36.39 -32.29
CA LYS A 357 9.83 -37.85 -32.48
C LYS A 357 9.93 -38.22 -33.96
N ASN A 358 9.10 -37.60 -34.79
CA ASN A 358 9.11 -37.82 -36.24
C ASN A 358 10.42 -37.30 -36.88
N GLU A 359 10.90 -36.13 -36.45
CA GLU A 359 12.18 -35.56 -36.92
C GLU A 359 13.37 -36.46 -36.57
N MET A 360 13.47 -36.92 -35.31
CA MET A 360 14.51 -37.85 -34.87
C MET A 360 14.49 -39.18 -35.65
N LYS A 361 13.29 -39.70 -35.89
CA LYS A 361 13.10 -40.93 -36.68
C LYS A 361 13.56 -40.72 -38.12
N ALA A 362 13.10 -39.66 -38.78
CA ALA A 362 13.47 -39.37 -40.17
C ALA A 362 14.98 -39.16 -40.34
N LEU A 363 15.63 -38.47 -39.39
CA LEU A 363 17.07 -38.24 -39.47
C LEU A 363 17.88 -39.54 -39.27
N LYS A 364 17.43 -40.41 -38.35
CA LYS A 364 17.99 -41.76 -38.17
C LYS A 364 17.82 -42.62 -39.42
N GLU A 365 16.63 -42.65 -40.00
CA GLU A 365 16.36 -43.40 -41.23
C GLU A 365 17.22 -42.91 -42.40
N SER A 366 17.38 -41.59 -42.56
CA SER A 366 18.28 -41.00 -43.56
C SER A 366 19.74 -41.40 -43.35
N PHE A 367 20.21 -41.48 -42.10
CA PHE A 367 21.54 -41.99 -41.77
C PHE A 367 21.68 -43.48 -42.11
N GLU A 368 20.74 -44.32 -41.69
CA GLU A 368 20.76 -45.76 -41.94
C GLU A 368 20.70 -46.09 -43.43
N GLU A 369 19.84 -45.39 -44.18
CA GLU A 369 19.71 -45.53 -45.63
C GLU A 369 21.01 -45.14 -46.35
N LEU A 370 21.64 -44.03 -45.94
CA LEU A 370 22.92 -43.59 -46.50
C LEU A 370 24.01 -44.66 -46.34
N PHE A 371 24.17 -45.22 -45.14
CA PHE A 371 25.21 -46.23 -44.91
C PHE A 371 24.87 -47.58 -45.54
N LYS A 372 23.58 -47.93 -45.66
CA LYS A 372 23.14 -49.07 -46.46
C LYS A 372 23.50 -48.89 -47.94
N GLU A 373 23.29 -47.70 -48.50
CA GLU A 373 23.66 -47.39 -49.88
C GLU A 373 25.18 -47.45 -50.09
N ILE A 374 25.98 -46.89 -49.18
CA ILE A 374 27.45 -46.95 -49.24
C ILE A 374 27.91 -48.41 -49.19
N ALA A 375 27.34 -49.23 -48.30
CA ALA A 375 27.68 -50.66 -48.18
C ALA A 375 27.38 -51.42 -49.47
N LEU A 376 26.18 -51.26 -50.03
CA LEU A 376 25.78 -51.91 -51.28
C LEU A 376 26.71 -51.52 -52.45
N GLN A 377 27.10 -50.24 -52.53
CA GLN A 377 28.02 -49.77 -53.58
C GLN A 377 29.44 -50.29 -53.39
N ARG A 378 29.92 -50.37 -52.14
CA ARG A 378 31.21 -50.97 -51.80
C ARG A 378 31.23 -52.44 -52.22
N ASP A 379 30.21 -53.21 -51.87
CA ASP A 379 30.11 -54.63 -52.20
C ASP A 379 30.05 -54.85 -53.72
N ALA A 380 29.29 -54.03 -54.45
CA ALA A 380 29.25 -54.08 -55.91
C ALA A 380 30.62 -53.77 -56.55
N LEU A 381 31.36 -52.81 -56.02
CA LEU A 381 32.73 -52.51 -56.46
C LEU A 381 33.68 -53.67 -56.17
N GLN A 382 33.62 -54.27 -54.98
CA GLN A 382 34.43 -55.44 -54.63
C GLN A 382 34.13 -56.65 -55.53
N GLN A 383 32.87 -56.93 -55.82
CA GLN A 383 32.49 -57.96 -56.79
C GLN A 383 33.05 -57.67 -58.18
N THR A 384 33.06 -56.41 -58.60
CA THR A 384 33.66 -56.00 -59.88
C THR A 384 35.17 -56.23 -59.89
N VAL A 385 35.87 -55.94 -58.79
CA VAL A 385 37.32 -56.22 -58.64
C VAL A 385 37.59 -57.72 -58.75
N VAL A 386 36.77 -58.57 -58.11
CA VAL A 386 36.91 -60.04 -58.19
C VAL A 386 36.73 -60.52 -59.63
N LYS A 387 35.64 -60.12 -60.30
CA LYS A 387 35.40 -60.48 -61.71
C LYS A 387 36.50 -60.00 -62.65
N TRP A 388 37.07 -58.82 -62.38
CA TRP A 388 38.19 -58.30 -63.16
C TRP A 388 39.46 -59.13 -62.95
N ARG A 389 39.70 -59.62 -61.73
CA ARG A 389 40.78 -60.56 -61.43
C ARG A 389 40.57 -61.88 -62.18
N GLU A 390 39.39 -62.48 -62.09
CA GLU A 390 39.04 -63.71 -62.82
C GLU A 390 39.19 -63.55 -64.34
N TYR A 391 38.71 -62.44 -64.91
CA TYR A 391 38.88 -62.13 -66.33
C TYR A 391 40.35 -62.01 -66.71
N LYS A 392 41.16 -61.31 -65.89
CA LYS A 392 42.58 -61.13 -66.15
C LYS A 392 43.33 -62.47 -66.08
N ASP A 393 43.06 -63.29 -65.08
CA ASP A 393 43.68 -64.60 -64.90
C ASP A 393 43.33 -65.53 -66.09
N GLU A 394 42.07 -65.50 -66.56
CA GLU A 394 41.64 -66.26 -67.74
C GLU A 394 42.20 -65.71 -69.06
N TYR A 395 42.31 -64.38 -69.19
CA TYR A 395 42.97 -63.74 -70.34
C TYR A 395 44.45 -64.13 -70.41
N GLU A 396 45.18 -64.05 -69.29
CA GLU A 396 46.57 -64.48 -69.19
C GLU A 396 46.73 -65.95 -69.57
N ARG A 397 45.86 -66.84 -69.06
CA ARG A 397 45.81 -68.27 -69.40
C ARG A 397 45.59 -68.56 -70.89
N LEU A 398 44.83 -67.71 -71.59
CA LEU A 398 44.52 -67.85 -73.02
C LEU A 398 45.54 -67.17 -73.93
N SER A 399 46.34 -66.24 -73.39
CA SER A 399 47.36 -65.51 -74.13
C SER A 399 48.76 -66.13 -74.07
N ASP A 400 48.99 -67.01 -73.09
CA ASP A 400 50.13 -67.94 -73.02
C ASP A 400 49.86 -69.21 -73.86
#